data_AF-A0A1R1PS05-F1
#
_entry.id   AF-A0A1R1PS05-F1
#
_cell.length_a   1.000
_cell.length_b   1.000
_cell.length_c   1.000
_cell.angle_alpha   90.00
_cell.angle_beta   90.00
_cell.angle_gamma   90.00
#
_symmetry.space_group_name_H-M   'P 1'
#
loop_
_entity.id
_entity.type
_entity.pdbx_description
1 polymer ?
#
loop_
_entity_poly.entity_id
_entity_poly.type
_entity_poly.pdbx_seq_one_letter_code
_entity_poly.pdbx_strand_id
1 'polypeptide(L)'
;MLGTMNQNTSSGLKILYLALSGVGMGSCLQSMLVVAQASVPKNLVFITTTIVQFMRVIGGAFGIAIVATVFNTVLSKRLAETALTYPEYAELIKSVSDNSSLAWAPDVPPELHNLIISNFTKAINSVFYTTVPFLVVAFIFTLGIKHINLGGKK
;
A
#
# COMPACT_ATOMS: atom_id res chain seq x y z
N MET A 1 3.51 6.05 -10.51
CA MET A 1 3.36 5.07 -11.61
C MET A 1 2.17 4.12 -11.40
N LEU A 2 1.84 3.71 -10.17
CA LEU A 2 0.59 2.96 -9.89
C LEU A 2 -0.67 3.84 -9.86
N GLY A 3 -0.55 5.12 -9.48
CA GLY A 3 -1.68 6.07 -9.42
C GLY A 3 -2.25 6.56 -10.76
N THR A 4 -1.72 6.11 -11.90
CA THR A 4 -2.24 6.41 -13.25
C THR A 4 -3.05 5.24 -13.84
N MET A 5 -3.35 4.21 -13.04
CA MET A 5 -4.09 3.04 -13.53
C MET A 5 -5.56 3.38 -13.78
N ASN A 6 -5.96 3.38 -15.05
CA ASN A 6 -7.33 3.50 -15.53
C ASN A 6 -7.80 2.16 -16.14
N GLN A 7 -9.12 1.99 -16.28
CA GLN A 7 -9.80 0.74 -16.63
C GLN A 7 -9.38 0.10 -17.98
N ASN A 8 -8.61 0.79 -18.83
CA ASN A 8 -8.13 0.31 -20.13
C ASN A 8 -6.68 -0.22 -20.18
N THR A 9 -5.92 -0.23 -19.08
CA THR A 9 -4.52 -0.69 -19.12
C THR A 9 -4.41 -2.22 -19.20
N SER A 10 -3.77 -2.71 -20.27
CA SER A 10 -3.50 -4.13 -20.53
C SER A 10 -2.95 -4.86 -19.30
N SER A 11 -3.56 -6.00 -18.95
CA SER A 11 -3.24 -6.81 -17.77
C SER A 11 -1.75 -7.16 -17.67
N GLY A 12 -1.05 -7.31 -18.81
CA GLY A 12 0.38 -7.59 -18.85
C GLY A 12 1.25 -6.49 -18.24
N LEU A 13 0.89 -5.21 -18.43
CA LEU A 13 1.66 -4.09 -17.89
C LEU A 13 1.51 -3.97 -16.36
N LYS A 14 0.32 -4.32 -15.83
CA LYS A 14 0.05 -4.38 -14.39
C LYS A 14 0.92 -5.43 -13.71
N ILE A 15 0.99 -6.63 -14.31
CA ILE A 15 1.81 -7.74 -13.84
C ILE A 15 3.29 -7.35 -13.84
N LEU A 16 3.77 -6.70 -14.92
CA LEU A 16 5.16 -6.25 -15.01
C LEU A 16 5.52 -5.24 -13.91
N TYR A 17 4.65 -4.27 -13.63
CA TYR A 17 4.90 -3.29 -12.56
C TYR A 17 4.87 -3.91 -11.16
N LEU A 18 3.94 -4.85 -10.91
CA LEU A 18 3.90 -5.62 -9.67
C LEU A 18 5.17 -6.47 -9.50
N ALA A 19 5.63 -7.11 -10.57
CA ALA A 19 6.84 -7.92 -10.57
C ALA A 19 8.09 -7.05 -10.28
N LEU A 20 8.25 -5.92 -10.97
CA LEU A 20 9.38 -5.02 -10.75
C LEU A 20 9.38 -4.42 -9.34
N SER A 21 8.20 -4.03 -8.83
CA SER A 21 8.03 -3.57 -7.45
C SER A 21 8.41 -4.66 -6.44
N GLY A 22 8.02 -5.92 -6.70
CA GLY A 22 8.35 -7.06 -5.84
C GLY A 22 9.85 -7.33 -5.80
N VAL A 23 10.52 -7.30 -6.96
CA VAL A 23 11.98 -7.48 -7.06
C VAL A 23 12.75 -6.39 -6.32
N GLY A 24 12.33 -5.12 -6.47
CA GLY A 24 12.93 -4.00 -5.75
C GLY A 24 12.77 -4.14 -4.23
N MET A 25 11.56 -4.47 -3.77
CA MET A 25 11.29 -4.65 -2.34
C MET A 25 12.08 -5.83 -1.75
N GLY A 26 12.17 -6.96 -2.44
CA GLY A 26 12.95 -8.13 -1.99
C GLY A 26 14.45 -7.82 -1.86
N SER A 27 14.99 -7.09 -2.84
CA SER A 27 16.41 -6.71 -2.85
C SER A 27 16.78 -5.77 -1.70
N CYS A 28 15.89 -4.81 -1.37
CA CYS A 28 16.10 -3.90 -0.24
C CYS A 28 15.98 -4.59 1.12
N LEU A 29 15.06 -5.57 1.26
CA LEU A 29 14.85 -6.29 2.51
C LEU A 29 16.09 -7.13 2.90
N GLN A 30 16.69 -7.82 1.93
CA GLN A 30 17.88 -8.63 2.19
C GLN A 30 19.12 -7.77 2.44
N SER A 31 19.33 -6.69 1.68
CA SER A 31 20.51 -5.82 1.86
C SER A 31 20.52 -5.13 3.22
N MET A 32 19.38 -4.65 3.70
CA MET A 32 19.27 -3.99 5.01
C MET A 32 19.61 -4.94 6.16
N LEU A 33 19.13 -6.19 6.10
CA LEU A 33 19.43 -7.21 7.12
C LEU A 33 20.93 -7.54 7.16
N VAL A 34 21.56 -7.74 6.00
CA VAL A 34 22.99 -8.07 5.93
C VAL A 34 23.85 -6.93 6.48
N VAL A 35 23.53 -5.67 6.15
CA VAL A 35 24.26 -4.51 6.68
C VAL A 35 24.11 -4.41 8.20
N ALA A 36 22.89 -4.57 8.73
CA ALA A 36 22.65 -4.53 10.17
C ALA A 36 23.43 -5.64 10.91
N GLN A 37 23.45 -6.86 10.37
CA GLN A 37 24.21 -7.98 10.93
C GLN A 37 25.72 -7.75 10.85
N ALA A 38 26.22 -7.13 9.77
CA ALA A 38 27.64 -6.82 9.61
C ALA A 38 28.14 -5.67 10.51
N SER A 39 27.22 -4.85 11.03
CA SER A 39 27.52 -3.69 11.87
C SER A 39 27.75 -4.03 13.35
N VAL A 40 27.52 -5.30 13.74
CA VAL A 40 27.60 -5.76 15.13
C VAL A 40 28.57 -6.93 15.27
N PRO A 41 29.19 -7.12 16.45
CA PRO A 41 30.02 -8.28 16.71
C PRO A 41 29.19 -9.58 16.65
N LYS A 42 29.84 -10.70 16.28
CA LYS A 42 29.19 -11.99 15.95
C LYS A 42 28.27 -12.53 17.06
N ASN A 43 28.54 -12.19 18.32
CA ASN A 43 27.74 -12.57 19.48
C ASN A 43 26.38 -11.84 19.58
N LEU A 44 26.19 -10.73 18.87
CA LEU A 44 24.96 -9.91 18.92
C LEU A 44 24.10 -10.01 17.65
N VAL A 45 24.52 -10.78 16.65
CA VAL A 45 23.82 -10.92 15.35
C VAL A 45 22.37 -11.39 15.52
N PHE A 46 22.11 -12.31 16.45
CA PHE A 46 20.76 -12.81 16.74
C PHE A 46 19.85 -11.71 17.33
N ILE A 47 20.39 -10.90 18.24
CA ILE A 47 19.67 -9.81 18.89
C ILE A 47 19.33 -8.73 17.86
N THR A 48 20.30 -8.34 17.01
CA THR A 48 20.08 -7.38 15.92
C THR A 48 19.02 -7.85 14.95
N THR A 49 19.03 -9.13 14.56
CA THR A 49 18.02 -9.69 13.65
C THR A 49 16.61 -9.59 14.25
N THR A 50 16.47 -9.90 15.53
CA THR A 50 15.19 -9.81 16.25
C THR A 50 14.70 -8.37 16.35
N ILE A 51 15.58 -7.41 16.66
CA ILE A 51 15.24 -5.98 16.73
C ILE A 51 14.78 -5.47 15.35
N VAL A 52 15.51 -5.78 14.28
CA VAL A 52 15.14 -5.38 12.92
C VAL A 52 13.78 -5.97 12.54
N GLN A 53 13.54 -7.23 12.86
CA GLN A 53 12.26 -7.88 12.60
C GLN A 53 11.11 -7.24 13.40
N PHE A 54 11.35 -6.91 14.67
CA PHE A 54 10.37 -6.26 15.53
C PHE A 54 10.00 -4.86 15.00
N MET A 55 11.01 -4.04 14.65
CA MET A 55 10.78 -2.74 14.01
C MET A 55 10.00 -2.86 12.70
N ARG A 56 10.26 -3.92 11.91
CA ARG A 56 9.53 -4.20 10.67
C ARG A 56 8.05 -4.48 10.92
N VAL A 57 7.73 -5.29 11.93
CA VAL A 57 6.34 -5.61 12.28
C VAL A 57 5.60 -4.35 12.74
N ILE A 58 6.24 -3.53 13.57
CA ILE A 58 5.68 -2.25 14.03
C ILE A 58 5.42 -1.32 12.83
N GLY A 59 6.44 -1.10 11.98
CA GLY A 59 6.30 -0.26 10.79
C GLY A 59 5.23 -0.77 9.84
N GLY A 60 5.12 -2.09 9.66
CA GLY A 60 4.08 -2.72 8.87
C GLY A 60 2.67 -2.47 9.42
N ALA A 61 2.48 -2.62 10.73
CA ALA A 61 1.20 -2.36 11.39
C ALA A 61 0.76 -0.90 11.25
N PHE A 62 1.67 0.05 11.52
CA PHE A 62 1.40 1.47 11.33
C PHE A 62 1.11 1.82 9.87
N GLY A 63 1.88 1.27 8.93
CA GLY A 63 1.69 1.49 7.50
C GLY A 63 0.32 1.00 7.02
N ILE A 64 -0.07 -0.21 7.41
CA ILE A 64 -1.38 -0.78 7.08
C ILE A 64 -2.50 0.06 7.69
N ALA A 65 -2.37 0.48 8.95
CA ALA A 65 -3.38 1.30 9.61
C ALA A 65 -3.60 2.64 8.89
N ILE A 66 -2.52 3.36 8.55
CA ILE A 66 -2.60 4.63 7.81
C ILE A 66 -3.26 4.42 6.44
N VAL A 67 -2.83 3.39 5.71
CA VAL A 67 -3.41 3.04 4.40
C VAL A 67 -4.90 2.72 4.53
N ALA A 68 -5.29 1.92 5.53
CA ALA A 68 -6.69 1.57 5.78
C ALA A 68 -7.54 2.79 6.14
N THR A 69 -7.02 3.71 6.96
CA THR A 69 -7.71 4.96 7.32
C THR A 69 -7.90 5.86 6.11
N VAL A 70 -6.87 6.05 5.28
CA VAL A 70 -6.96 6.85 4.05
C VAL A 70 -7.94 6.23 3.08
N PHE A 71 -7.86 4.91 2.87
CA PHE A 71 -8.77 4.18 2.00
C PHE A 71 -10.23 4.35 2.42
N ASN A 72 -10.55 4.09 3.68
CA ASN A 72 -11.91 4.22 4.20
C ASN A 72 -12.40 5.68 4.12
N THR A 73 -11.56 6.65 4.46
CA THR A 73 -11.95 8.07 4.42
C THR A 73 -12.28 8.52 3.00
N VAL A 74 -11.43 8.16 2.03
CA VAL A 74 -11.65 8.51 0.62
C VAL A 74 -12.84 7.76 0.05
N LEU A 75 -12.98 6.46 0.35
CA LEU A 75 -14.09 5.64 -0.12
C LEU A 75 -15.43 6.16 0.41
N SER A 76 -15.55 6.37 1.73
CA SER A 76 -16.78 6.90 2.34
C SER A 76 -17.15 8.28 1.79
N LYS A 77 -16.17 9.16 1.54
CA LYS A 77 -16.44 10.47 0.92
C LYS A 77 -17.00 10.33 -0.51
N ARG A 78 -16.44 9.43 -1.32
CA ARG A 78 -16.88 9.20 -2.71
C ARG A 78 -18.23 8.50 -2.80
N LEU A 79 -18.49 7.55 -1.90
CA LEU A 79 -19.79 6.91 -1.78
C LEU A 79 -20.86 7.91 -1.31
N ALA A 80 -20.54 8.83 -0.40
CA ALA A 80 -21.45 9.91 0.00
C ALA A 80 -21.77 10.87 -1.17
N GLU A 81 -20.77 11.28 -1.95
CA GLU A 81 -20.98 12.11 -3.17
C GLU A 81 -21.87 11.39 -4.20
N THR A 82 -21.73 10.07 -4.31
CA THR A 82 -22.55 9.23 -5.21
C THR A 82 -23.99 9.09 -4.70
N ALA A 83 -24.17 8.89 -3.40
CA ALA A 83 -25.48 8.77 -2.77
C ALA A 83 -26.32 10.06 -2.89
N LEU A 84 -25.67 11.22 -2.96
CA LEU A 84 -26.34 12.50 -3.25
C LEU A 84 -26.83 12.60 -4.71
N THR A 85 -26.18 11.89 -5.63
CA THR A 85 -26.56 11.87 -7.05
C THR A 85 -27.67 10.85 -7.31
N TYR A 86 -27.73 9.77 -6.53
CA TYR A 86 -28.73 8.69 -6.62
C TYR A 86 -29.36 8.42 -5.24
N PRO A 87 -30.30 9.26 -4.78
CA PRO A 87 -30.89 9.15 -3.45
C PRO A 87 -31.69 7.86 -3.24
N GLU A 88 -32.22 7.27 -4.32
CA GLU A 88 -32.98 6.01 -4.29
C GLU A 88 -32.14 4.81 -3.83
N TYR A 89 -30.81 4.85 -4.05
CA TYR A 89 -29.89 3.77 -3.68
C TYR A 89 -28.92 4.16 -2.55
N ALA A 90 -29.17 5.27 -1.85
CA ALA A 90 -28.26 5.81 -0.84
C ALA A 90 -27.96 4.82 0.30
N GLU A 91 -28.95 4.02 0.71
CA GLU A 91 -28.81 3.02 1.77
C GLU A 91 -27.98 1.80 1.30
N LEU A 92 -28.13 1.41 0.03
CA LEU A 92 -27.33 0.36 -0.62
C LEU A 92 -25.88 0.83 -0.81
N ILE A 93 -25.67 2.07 -1.25
CA ILE A 93 -24.33 2.66 -1.44
C ILE A 93 -23.57 2.75 -0.12
N LYS A 94 -24.27 3.05 0.99
CA LYS A 94 -23.67 3.10 2.32
C LYS A 94 -23.27 1.71 2.83
N SER A 95 -24.11 0.70 2.60
CA SER A 95 -23.84 -0.68 3.01
C SER A 95 -22.78 -1.39 2.15
N VAL A 96 -22.56 -0.95 0.91
CA VAL A 96 -21.45 -1.40 0.06
C VAL A 96 -20.07 -1.07 0.65
N SER A 97 -19.95 -0.04 1.48
CA SER A 97 -18.70 0.28 2.20
C SER A 97 -18.32 -0.81 3.20
N ASP A 98 -19.31 -1.45 3.84
CA ASP A 98 -19.11 -2.49 4.85
C ASP A 98 -19.07 -3.88 4.21
N ASN A 99 -19.84 -4.09 3.14
CA ASN A 99 -19.89 -5.36 2.43
C ASN A 99 -19.83 -5.14 0.92
N SER A 100 -18.61 -5.24 0.38
CA SER A 100 -18.36 -5.13 -1.06
C SER A 100 -19.19 -6.09 -1.91
N SER A 101 -19.66 -7.21 -1.33
CA SER A 101 -20.50 -8.21 -2.01
C SER A 101 -21.87 -7.66 -2.45
N LEU A 102 -22.35 -6.60 -1.79
CA LEU A 102 -23.63 -5.95 -2.08
C LEU A 102 -23.61 -5.18 -3.41
N ALA A 103 -22.44 -4.91 -3.96
CA ALA A 103 -22.30 -4.29 -5.29
C ALA A 103 -22.76 -5.22 -6.44
N TRP A 104 -22.83 -6.54 -6.19
CA TRP A 104 -23.32 -7.55 -7.13
C TRP A 104 -24.77 -8.00 -6.84
N ALA A 105 -25.50 -7.27 -5.98
CA ALA A 105 -26.90 -7.59 -5.73
C ALA A 105 -27.73 -7.43 -7.02
N PRO A 106 -28.69 -8.35 -7.29
CA PRO A 106 -29.46 -8.36 -8.53
C PRO A 106 -30.33 -7.11 -8.75
N ASP A 107 -30.61 -6.33 -7.70
CA ASP A 107 -31.39 -5.08 -7.75
C ASP A 107 -30.58 -3.82 -8.13
N VAL A 108 -29.27 -3.95 -8.39
CA VAL A 108 -28.40 -2.80 -8.70
C VAL A 108 -28.32 -2.57 -10.23
N PRO A 109 -28.71 -1.38 -10.74
CA PRO A 109 -28.54 -1.05 -12.15
C PRO A 109 -27.07 -1.16 -12.59
N PRO A 110 -26.79 -1.61 -13.84
CA PRO A 110 -25.42 -1.79 -14.33
C PRO A 110 -24.61 -0.48 -14.34
N GLU A 111 -25.26 0.67 -14.46
CA GLU A 111 -24.60 1.98 -14.33
C GLU A 111 -24.10 2.25 -12.91
N LEU A 112 -24.88 1.90 -11.89
CA LEU A 112 -24.51 2.08 -10.48
C LEU A 112 -23.36 1.14 -10.09
N HIS A 113 -23.37 -0.09 -10.61
CA HIS A 113 -22.28 -1.06 -10.41
C HIS A 113 -20.95 -0.53 -10.98
N ASN A 114 -20.94 -0.02 -12.21
CA ASN A 114 -19.74 0.58 -12.81
C ASN A 114 -19.24 1.80 -12.02
N LEU A 115 -20.16 2.59 -11.48
CA LEU A 115 -19.83 3.76 -10.69
C LEU A 115 -19.22 3.38 -9.31
N ILE A 116 -19.76 2.35 -8.66
CA ILE A 116 -19.19 1.76 -7.44
C ILE A 116 -17.76 1.27 -7.72
N ILE A 117 -17.55 0.47 -8.77
CA ILE A 117 -16.21 -0.01 -9.16
C ILE A 117 -15.27 1.16 -9.44
N SER A 118 -15.75 2.21 -10.13
CA SER A 118 -14.96 3.42 -10.40
C SER A 118 -14.55 4.12 -9.10
N ASN A 119 -15.44 4.23 -8.13
CA ASN A 119 -15.16 4.81 -6.82
C ASN A 119 -14.13 3.99 -6.03
N PHE A 120 -14.25 2.66 -6.03
CA PHE A 120 -13.23 1.76 -5.45
C PHE A 120 -11.87 1.94 -6.12
N THR A 121 -11.84 1.98 -7.46
CA THR A 121 -10.62 2.17 -8.24
C THR A 121 -9.96 3.51 -7.91
N LYS A 122 -10.75 4.59 -7.80
CA LYS A 122 -10.26 5.92 -7.42
C LYS A 122 -9.74 5.95 -5.98
N ALA A 123 -10.41 5.27 -5.04
CA ALA A 123 -9.95 5.16 -3.66
C ALA A 123 -8.59 4.45 -3.58
N ILE A 124 -8.42 3.33 -4.29
CA ILE A 124 -7.14 2.61 -4.39
C ILE A 124 -6.05 3.50 -5.00
N ASN A 125 -6.35 4.21 -6.09
CA ASN A 125 -5.40 5.15 -6.70
C ASN A 125 -4.99 6.26 -5.72
N SER A 126 -5.91 6.77 -4.90
CA SER A 126 -5.61 7.77 -3.89
C SER A 126 -4.65 7.25 -2.83
N VAL A 127 -4.81 6.00 -2.38
CA VAL A 127 -3.89 5.34 -1.44
C VAL A 127 -2.48 5.33 -2.02
N PHE A 128 -2.31 4.93 -3.29
CA PHE A 128 -1.00 4.90 -3.94
C PHE A 128 -0.34 6.28 -3.99
N TYR A 129 -1.09 7.36 -4.23
CA TYR A 129 -0.56 8.71 -4.17
C TYR A 129 -0.15 9.11 -2.76
N THR A 130 -0.91 8.73 -1.74
CA THR A 130 -0.57 8.99 -0.33
C THR A 130 0.65 8.17 0.14
N THR A 131 0.94 7.02 -0.47
CA THR A 131 2.16 6.24 -0.17
C THR A 131 3.44 6.87 -0.73
N VAL A 132 3.36 7.67 -1.82
CA VAL A 132 4.52 8.34 -2.42
C VAL A 132 5.32 9.20 -1.43
N PRO A 133 4.73 10.15 -0.67
CA PRO A 133 5.48 10.96 0.29
C PRO A 133 6.13 10.11 1.39
N PHE A 134 5.50 9.02 1.82
CA PHE A 134 6.10 8.08 2.78
C PHE A 134 7.37 7.42 2.22
N LEU A 135 7.36 7.03 0.94
CA LEU A 135 8.54 6.48 0.26
C LEU A 135 9.65 7.51 0.12
N VAL A 136 9.31 8.77 -0.18
CA VAL A 136 10.29 9.86 -0.27
C VAL A 136 10.95 10.10 1.09
N VAL A 137 10.18 10.12 2.18
CA VAL A 137 10.72 10.24 3.54
C VAL A 137 11.63 9.06 3.87
N ALA A 138 11.20 7.83 3.59
CA ALA A 138 12.04 6.63 3.80
C ALA A 138 13.34 6.68 2.98
N PHE A 139 13.29 7.18 1.75
CA PHE A 139 14.46 7.39 0.90
C PHE A 139 15.42 8.43 1.48
N ILE A 140 14.90 9.55 2.00
CA ILE A 140 15.71 10.58 2.67
C ILE A 140 16.40 10.01 3.92
N PHE A 141 15.69 9.22 4.74
CA PHE A 141 16.30 8.54 5.88
C PHE A 141 17.39 7.55 5.45
N THR A 142 17.21 6.89 4.30
CA THR A 142 18.22 5.96 3.74
C THR A 142 19.51 6.68 3.36
N LEU A 143 19.46 7.93 2.87
CA LEU A 143 20.65 8.73 2.55
C LEU A 143 21.53 9.03 3.77
N GLY A 144 20.94 9.02 4.98
CA GLY A 144 21.67 9.19 6.23
C GLY A 144 22.40 7.94 6.72
N ILE A 145 22.20 6.77 6.08
CA ILE A 145 22.87 5.54 6.46
C ILE A 145 24.34 5.62 6.06
N LYS A 146 25.19 5.80 7.07
CA LYS A 146 26.65 5.82 6.92
C LYS A 146 27.12 4.48 6.35
N HIS A 147 27.91 4.52 5.29
CA HIS A 147 28.46 3.33 4.64
C HIS A 147 29.34 2.56 5.63
N ILE A 148 28.94 1.33 5.99
CA ILE A 148 29.74 0.45 6.86
C ILE A 148 30.49 -0.49 5.93
N ASN A 149 31.82 -0.40 5.98
CA ASN A 149 32.70 -1.14 5.10
C ASN A 149 32.62 -2.64 5.44
N LEU A 150 32.07 -3.43 4.52
CA LEU A 150 32.02 -4.91 4.61
C LEU A 150 33.40 -5.58 4.39
N GLY A 151 34.48 -4.81 4.46
CA GLY A 151 35.86 -5.28 4.32
C GLY A 151 36.76 -4.70 5.41
N GLY A 152 36.97 -5.46 6.48
CA GLY A 152 37.90 -5.13 7.55
C GLY A 152 38.35 -6.38 8.30
N LYS A 153 39.01 -7.31 7.58
CA LYS A 153 39.83 -8.35 8.20
C LYS A 153 40.86 -7.66 9.12
N LYS A 154 40.79 -7.93 10.42
CA LYS A 154 41.86 -8.52 11.22
C LYS A 154 41.29 -8.97 12.55
#